data_AF-A0A1R2CLF2-F1
#
_entry.id   AF-A0A1R2CLF2-F1
#
_cell.length_a   1.000
_cell.length_b   1.000
_cell.length_c   1.000
_cell.angle_alpha   90.00
_cell.angle_beta   90.00
_cell.angle_gamma   90.00
#
_symmetry.space_group_name_H-M   'P 1'
#
loop_
_entity.id
_entity.type
_entity.pdbx_description
1 polymer ?
#
loop_
_entity_poly.entity_id
_entity_poly.type
_entity_poly.pdbx_seq_one_letter_code
_entity_poly.pdbx_strand_id
1 'polypeptide(L)'
;MQSLSCQSYPEKSHYPGEPCITNNDCASGKCAANNTCQGASQNNPCIHTLDCNPGLYCASTTTSSSTTCLPLIPPGKSGCKTSSACSSMSYCNFTGLPETSFCRPSLSLLEGTIINECYNGINYMCKYLLCTLRGSNYVCASSVTSINIFPTKCSSDDDCLSIVDSRVGSYYKSSCRCTLSENPYGVCGLFPGDAPYQKFLAILSLWMNSENITKCNSVRGLSYPCINTYFSYSEVFWYYTFYVFNYSSIQENQECVKETLTNDFWWYEEIMASRNITGAGLGYQVLAVLYLVIIL
;
A
#
# COMPACT_ATOMS: atom_id res chain seq x y z
N MET A 1 -22.37 2.96 33.32
CA MET A 1 -21.71 4.00 32.51
C MET A 1 -20.21 3.67 32.50
N GLN A 2 -19.68 3.16 31.39
CA GLN A 2 -18.23 2.99 31.25
C GLN A 2 -17.65 4.34 30.83
N SER A 3 -16.80 4.92 31.68
CA SER A 3 -16.03 6.12 31.34
C SER A 3 -14.96 5.72 30.33
N LEU A 4 -15.06 6.23 29.10
CA LEU A 4 -13.93 6.24 28.17
C LEU A 4 -12.93 7.30 28.67
N SER A 5 -11.77 6.86 29.15
CA SER A 5 -10.64 7.77 29.34
C SER A 5 -9.81 7.79 28.08
N CYS A 6 -9.51 8.99 27.58
CA CYS A 6 -8.53 9.16 26.51
C CYS A 6 -7.15 8.78 27.08
N GLN A 7 -6.65 7.61 26.70
CA GLN A 7 -5.24 7.30 26.88
C GLN A 7 -4.46 7.95 25.75
N SER A 8 -3.32 8.57 26.07
CA SER A 8 -2.33 8.94 25.06
C SER A 8 -1.96 7.69 24.28
N TYR A 9 -2.17 7.72 22.97
CA TYR A 9 -1.62 6.70 22.07
C TYR A 9 -0.10 6.68 22.32
N PRO A 10 0.52 5.51 22.59
CA PRO A 10 1.95 5.47 22.86
C PRO A 10 2.72 6.19 21.74
N GLU A 11 3.69 7.02 22.11
CA GLU A 11 4.60 7.68 21.17
C GLU A 11 5.10 6.63 20.18
N LYS A 12 4.76 6.82 18.91
CA LYS A 12 5.02 5.85 17.84
C LYS A 12 6.53 5.68 17.76
N SER A 13 7.06 4.57 18.26
CA SER A 13 8.46 4.23 18.03
C SER A 13 8.70 4.00 16.53
N HIS A 14 9.65 4.73 15.97
CA HIS A 14 10.09 4.62 14.59
C HIS A 14 10.97 3.38 14.41
N TYR A 15 10.86 2.74 13.25
CA TYR A 15 11.55 1.49 12.92
C TYR A 15 12.83 1.73 12.11
N PRO A 16 13.74 0.75 12.03
CA PRO A 16 14.95 0.87 11.24
C PRO A 16 14.71 1.42 9.82
N GLY A 17 15.46 2.46 9.45
CA GLY A 17 15.30 3.20 8.21
C GLY A 17 14.31 4.38 8.26
N GLU A 18 13.43 4.45 9.26
CA GLU A 18 12.57 5.63 9.49
C GLU A 18 13.39 6.77 10.17
N PRO A 19 13.01 8.04 9.98
CA PRO A 19 13.78 9.18 10.50
C PRO A 19 13.76 9.24 12.03
N CYS A 20 14.75 9.85 12.66
CA CYS A 20 14.78 10.10 14.10
C CYS A 20 15.62 11.34 14.44
N ILE A 21 15.35 11.93 15.59
CA ILE A 21 16.12 13.01 16.20
C ILE A 21 16.90 12.48 17.40
N THR A 22 16.27 11.63 18.20
CA THR A 22 16.87 11.03 19.39
C THR A 22 16.76 9.51 19.39
N ASN A 23 17.58 8.87 20.22
CA ASN A 23 17.52 7.42 20.43
C ASN A 23 16.14 6.94 20.90
N ASN A 24 15.40 7.75 21.65
CA ASN A 24 14.09 7.39 22.19
C ASN A 24 13.01 7.34 21.11
N ASP A 25 13.24 8.02 19.98
CA ASP A 25 12.31 7.99 18.84
C ASP A 25 12.31 6.61 18.19
N CYS A 26 13.38 5.82 18.35
CA CYS A 26 13.57 4.55 17.68
C CYS A 26 13.16 3.37 18.56
N ALA A 27 12.43 2.41 17.98
CA ALA A 27 12.04 1.17 18.65
C ALA A 27 13.26 0.35 19.15
N SER A 28 14.40 0.50 18.47
CA SER A 28 15.67 -0.11 18.83
C SER A 28 16.46 0.65 19.90
N GLY A 29 16.02 1.86 20.27
CA GLY A 29 16.77 2.77 21.13
C GLY A 29 18.01 3.38 20.46
N LYS A 30 18.11 3.34 19.12
CA LYS A 30 19.31 3.79 18.38
C LYS A 30 18.97 4.66 17.18
N CYS A 31 19.34 5.93 17.27
CA CYS A 31 19.30 6.90 16.19
C CYS A 31 20.72 7.14 15.66
N ALA A 32 20.91 6.94 14.36
CA ALA A 32 22.20 7.17 13.69
C ALA A 32 22.49 8.66 13.50
N ALA A 33 23.76 8.98 13.24
CA ALA A 33 24.21 10.35 12.94
C ALA A 33 23.57 10.96 11.68
N ASN A 34 23.00 10.14 10.79
CA ASN A 34 22.24 10.60 9.62
C ASN A 34 20.73 10.78 9.92
N ASN A 35 20.33 10.83 11.19
CA ASN A 35 18.95 10.98 11.65
C ASN A 35 18.02 9.85 11.18
N THR A 36 18.51 8.60 11.21
CA THR A 36 17.71 7.41 10.88
C THR A 36 17.82 6.34 11.96
N CYS A 37 16.72 5.66 12.24
CA CYS A 37 16.71 4.57 13.21
C CYS A 37 17.54 3.38 12.71
N GLN A 38 18.34 2.80 13.60
CA GLN A 38 19.18 1.65 13.30
C GLN A 38 18.61 0.37 13.90
N GLY A 39 18.58 -0.69 13.11
CA GLY A 39 18.31 -2.04 13.53
C GLY A 39 19.59 -2.86 13.72
N ALA A 40 19.42 -4.16 13.87
CA ALA A 40 20.48 -5.15 13.86
C ALA A 40 21.13 -5.25 12.46
N SER A 41 22.45 -5.31 12.46
CA SER A 41 23.27 -5.53 11.27
C SER A 41 23.20 -6.97 10.77
N GLN A 42 23.71 -7.22 9.57
CA GLN A 42 23.76 -8.55 8.99
C GLN A 42 24.43 -9.56 9.94
N ASN A 43 23.86 -10.77 10.01
CA ASN A 43 24.24 -11.88 10.89
C ASN A 43 24.07 -11.63 12.40
N ASN A 44 23.57 -10.47 12.83
CA ASN A 44 23.22 -10.27 14.23
C ASN A 44 21.86 -10.91 14.55
N PRO A 45 21.64 -11.33 15.81
CA PRO A 45 20.36 -11.89 16.25
C PRO A 45 19.19 -10.93 16.04
N CYS A 46 18.02 -11.50 15.71
CA CYS A 46 16.76 -10.78 15.56
C CYS A 46 15.59 -11.67 15.94
N ILE A 47 14.44 -11.07 16.26
CA ILE A 47 13.18 -11.77 16.53
C ILE A 47 12.21 -11.53 15.37
N HIS A 48 12.15 -10.29 14.89
CA HIS A 48 11.29 -9.84 13.81
C HIS A 48 12.10 -9.18 12.70
N THR A 49 11.55 -9.19 11.48
CA THR A 49 12.16 -8.45 10.35
C THR A 49 12.25 -6.95 10.66
N LEU A 50 11.34 -6.42 11.48
CA LEU A 50 11.37 -5.04 11.99
C LEU A 50 12.62 -4.71 12.81
N ASP A 51 13.32 -5.71 13.36
CA ASP A 51 14.51 -5.48 14.17
C ASP A 51 15.74 -5.22 13.28
N CYS A 52 15.69 -5.61 12.01
CA CYS A 52 16.83 -5.56 11.10
C CYS A 52 16.94 -4.22 10.37
N ASN A 53 18.17 -3.83 10.01
CA ASN A 53 18.40 -2.68 9.14
C ASN A 53 17.73 -2.84 7.76
N PRO A 54 17.40 -1.73 7.07
CA PRO A 54 16.96 -1.76 5.68
C PRO A 54 17.89 -2.61 4.80
N GLY A 55 17.31 -3.35 3.85
CA GLY A 55 18.04 -4.33 3.02
C GLY A 55 18.19 -5.71 3.66
N LEU A 56 17.72 -5.92 4.90
CA LEU A 56 17.80 -7.20 5.61
C LEU A 56 16.42 -7.68 6.07
N TYR A 57 16.28 -8.99 6.28
CA TYR A 57 15.11 -9.62 6.92
C TYR A 57 15.54 -10.63 7.99
N CYS A 58 14.65 -10.95 8.92
CA CYS A 58 14.95 -11.86 10.01
C CYS A 58 14.60 -13.31 9.63
N ALA A 59 15.60 -14.19 9.63
CA ALA A 59 15.39 -15.62 9.35
C ALA A 59 16.49 -16.51 9.97
N SER A 60 16.18 -17.79 10.12
CA SER A 60 17.15 -18.82 10.52
C SER A 60 17.86 -19.38 9.30
N THR A 61 19.16 -19.66 9.44
CA THR A 61 19.93 -20.39 8.43
C THR A 61 19.85 -21.89 8.69
N THR A 62 20.03 -22.71 7.66
CA THR A 62 20.08 -24.18 7.81
C THR A 62 21.20 -24.66 8.75
N THR A 63 22.19 -23.80 9.03
CA THR A 63 23.33 -24.06 9.89
C THR A 63 23.15 -23.57 11.34
N SER A 64 22.07 -22.84 11.66
CA SER A 64 21.84 -22.29 12.99
C SER A 64 20.37 -22.34 13.41
N SER A 65 20.13 -22.78 14.64
CA SER A 65 18.81 -22.71 15.29
C SER A 65 18.42 -21.29 15.70
N SER A 66 19.33 -20.32 15.64
CA SER A 66 19.04 -18.90 15.91
C SER A 66 18.68 -18.12 14.64
N THR A 67 17.71 -17.20 14.78
CA THR A 67 17.35 -16.24 13.73
C THR A 67 18.31 -15.07 13.73
N THR A 68 18.75 -14.67 12.53
CA THR A 68 19.65 -13.54 12.33
C THR A 68 19.19 -12.69 11.15
N CYS A 69 19.68 -11.46 11.06
CA CYS A 69 19.37 -10.58 9.94
C CYS A 69 20.15 -11.01 8.69
N LEU A 70 19.44 -11.44 7.66
CA LEU A 70 19.98 -11.89 6.38
C LEU A 70 19.64 -10.90 5.25
N PRO A 71 20.43 -10.80 4.17
CA PRO A 71 20.12 -9.95 3.02
C PRO A 71 18.79 -10.31 2.36
N LEU A 72 17.99 -9.31 1.98
CA LEU A 72 16.75 -9.52 1.23
C LEU A 72 16.99 -10.27 -0.09
N ILE A 73 16.01 -11.09 -0.46
CA ILE A 73 16.02 -11.92 -1.67
C ILE A 73 15.60 -11.05 -2.88
N PRO A 74 16.44 -10.93 -3.92
CA PRO A 74 16.11 -10.13 -5.10
C PRO A 74 14.92 -10.69 -5.89
N PRO A 75 14.22 -9.84 -6.68
CA PRO A 75 13.18 -10.31 -7.59
C PRO A 75 13.68 -11.41 -8.53
N GLY A 76 12.85 -12.42 -8.77
CA GLY A 76 13.16 -13.59 -9.60
C GLY A 76 14.05 -14.64 -8.94
N LYS A 77 14.55 -14.42 -7.72
CA LYS A 77 15.30 -15.42 -6.95
C LYS A 77 14.39 -16.23 -6.03
N SER A 78 14.73 -17.51 -5.86
CA SER A 78 14.01 -18.43 -4.99
C SER A 78 14.49 -18.37 -3.54
N GLY A 79 13.75 -19.01 -2.63
CA GLY A 79 14.09 -19.13 -1.21
C GLY A 79 13.20 -18.32 -0.28
N CYS A 80 12.20 -17.61 -0.80
CA CYS A 80 11.30 -16.82 0.04
C CYS A 80 10.24 -17.71 0.72
N LYS A 81 9.91 -17.39 1.97
CA LYS A 81 8.77 -17.96 2.71
C LYS A 81 7.67 -16.93 2.95
N THR A 82 8.06 -15.67 3.09
CA THR A 82 7.20 -14.53 3.37
C THR A 82 7.62 -13.38 2.48
N SER A 83 6.69 -12.47 2.17
CA SER A 83 6.98 -11.28 1.37
C SER A 83 7.98 -10.33 2.04
N SER A 84 8.12 -10.39 3.38
CA SER A 84 9.14 -9.63 4.12
C SER A 84 10.58 -10.01 3.77
N ALA A 85 10.80 -11.21 3.21
CA ALA A 85 12.11 -11.68 2.78
C ALA A 85 12.53 -11.12 1.42
N CYS A 86 11.61 -10.54 0.65
CA CYS A 86 11.86 -10.07 -0.71
C CYS A 86 12.29 -8.59 -0.73
N SER A 87 13.23 -8.25 -1.62
CA SER A 87 13.71 -6.86 -1.77
C SER A 87 12.80 -6.02 -2.64
N SER A 88 12.98 -4.69 -2.59
CA SER A 88 12.35 -3.73 -3.52
C SER A 88 10.82 -3.85 -3.60
N MET A 89 10.17 -4.07 -2.45
CA MET A 89 8.73 -4.36 -2.36
C MET A 89 8.26 -5.44 -3.33
N SER A 90 9.09 -6.46 -3.54
CA SER A 90 8.63 -7.70 -4.12
C SER A 90 7.86 -8.51 -3.09
N TYR A 91 6.97 -9.37 -3.56
CA TYR A 91 6.16 -10.25 -2.73
C TYR A 91 6.54 -11.70 -3.01
N CYS A 92 6.46 -12.54 -1.99
CA CYS A 92 6.81 -13.94 -2.12
C CYS A 92 5.65 -14.69 -2.77
N ASN A 93 5.87 -15.21 -3.98
CA ASN A 93 4.93 -16.16 -4.57
C ASN A 93 5.17 -17.54 -3.95
N PHE A 94 4.66 -17.75 -2.74
CA PHE A 94 4.94 -18.94 -1.95
C PHE A 94 4.18 -20.16 -2.47
N THR A 95 4.90 -21.19 -2.92
CA THR A 95 4.35 -22.41 -3.52
C THR A 95 4.32 -23.61 -2.55
N GLY A 96 4.51 -23.36 -1.25
CA GLY A 96 4.56 -24.39 -0.21
C GLY A 96 5.97 -24.77 0.23
N LEU A 97 6.98 -24.59 -0.65
CA LEU A 97 8.39 -24.88 -0.37
C LEU A 97 9.28 -23.68 -0.76
N PRO A 98 10.29 -23.29 0.05
CA PRO A 98 11.16 -22.17 -0.26
C PRO A 98 11.90 -22.30 -1.60
N GLU A 99 12.34 -23.51 -1.95
CA GLU A 99 13.15 -23.79 -3.13
C GLU A 99 12.38 -23.52 -4.43
N THR A 100 11.06 -23.67 -4.39
CA THR A 100 10.13 -23.42 -5.50
C THR A 100 9.38 -22.10 -5.38
N SER A 101 9.63 -21.33 -4.32
CA SER A 101 9.01 -20.02 -4.06
C SER A 101 9.97 -18.93 -4.45
N PHE A 102 9.51 -17.93 -5.20
CA PHE A 102 10.35 -16.82 -5.68
C PHE A 102 9.73 -15.46 -5.41
N CYS A 103 10.58 -14.46 -5.28
CA CYS A 103 10.16 -13.07 -5.14
C CYS A 103 9.65 -12.52 -6.48
N ARG A 104 8.46 -11.92 -6.51
CA ARG A 104 7.87 -11.25 -7.67
C ARG A 104 7.77 -9.75 -7.40
N PRO A 105 8.12 -8.88 -8.36
CA PRO A 105 7.89 -7.45 -8.20
C PRO A 105 6.42 -7.13 -7.94
N SER A 106 6.16 -6.08 -7.17
CA SER A 106 4.83 -5.47 -7.05
C SER A 106 4.25 -5.11 -8.41
N LEU A 107 2.93 -5.20 -8.55
CA LEU A 107 2.17 -4.74 -9.71
C LEU A 107 2.67 -5.31 -11.06
N SER A 108 3.29 -6.50 -11.05
CA SER A 108 3.97 -7.07 -12.22
C SER A 108 3.19 -8.18 -12.93
N LEU A 109 2.23 -8.81 -12.25
CA LEU A 109 1.46 -9.91 -12.79
C LEU A 109 0.26 -9.38 -13.57
N LEU A 110 0.19 -9.77 -14.84
CA LEU A 110 -0.92 -9.44 -15.72
C LEU A 110 -2.19 -10.19 -15.33
N GLU A 111 -3.33 -9.66 -15.76
CA GLU A 111 -4.63 -10.30 -15.62
C GLU A 111 -4.63 -11.74 -16.17
N GLY A 112 -5.35 -12.63 -15.49
CA GLY A 112 -5.40 -14.07 -15.78
C GLY A 112 -4.24 -14.88 -15.22
N THR A 113 -3.17 -14.24 -14.71
CA THR A 113 -2.05 -14.96 -14.07
C THR A 113 -2.52 -15.67 -12.80
N ILE A 114 -2.21 -16.95 -12.66
CA ILE A 114 -2.51 -17.74 -11.46
C ILE A 114 -1.61 -17.31 -10.30
N ILE A 115 -2.21 -17.11 -9.14
CA ILE A 115 -1.56 -16.76 -7.88
C ILE A 115 -2.04 -17.69 -6.76
N ASN A 116 -1.27 -17.79 -5.68
CA ASN A 116 -1.57 -18.72 -4.59
C ASN A 116 -2.45 -18.11 -3.50
N GLU A 117 -2.48 -16.79 -3.39
CA GLU A 117 -3.23 -16.08 -2.35
C GLU A 117 -3.94 -14.86 -2.92
N CYS A 118 -5.14 -14.60 -2.39
CA CYS A 118 -5.92 -13.40 -2.68
C CYS A 118 -6.62 -12.96 -1.41
N TYR A 119 -6.10 -11.93 -0.75
CA TYR A 119 -6.62 -11.48 0.54
C TYR A 119 -7.65 -10.38 0.34
N ASN A 120 -8.92 -10.66 0.61
CA ASN A 120 -10.03 -9.71 0.44
C ASN A 120 -10.07 -9.08 -0.96
N GLY A 121 -9.81 -9.89 -2.01
CA GLY A 121 -9.78 -9.42 -3.40
C GLY A 121 -8.51 -8.65 -3.77
N ILE A 122 -7.52 -8.57 -2.88
CA ILE A 122 -6.28 -7.82 -3.09
C ILE A 122 -5.06 -8.76 -3.13
N ASN A 123 -4.19 -8.55 -4.11
CA ASN A 123 -2.85 -9.09 -4.15
C ASN A 123 -1.89 -8.05 -4.78
N TYR A 124 -0.84 -7.66 -4.04
CA TYR A 124 0.12 -6.64 -4.46
C TYR A 124 1.01 -7.04 -5.63
N MET A 125 1.08 -8.33 -6.00
CA MET A 125 1.76 -8.76 -7.22
C MET A 125 0.92 -8.47 -8.48
N CYS A 126 -0.41 -8.40 -8.37
CA CYS A 126 -1.29 -8.13 -9.51
C CYS A 126 -1.17 -6.68 -9.95
N LYS A 127 -1.08 -6.46 -11.27
CA LYS A 127 -0.92 -5.13 -11.89
C LYS A 127 -1.93 -4.09 -11.40
N TYR A 128 -3.17 -4.52 -11.14
CA TYR A 128 -4.26 -3.66 -10.70
C TYR A 128 -4.64 -3.87 -9.23
N LEU A 129 -3.77 -4.50 -8.44
CA LEU A 129 -4.02 -5.00 -7.08
C LEU A 129 -5.16 -6.02 -6.94
N LEU A 130 -6.01 -6.17 -7.95
CA LEU A 130 -7.23 -6.97 -7.88
C LEU A 130 -6.95 -8.43 -8.22
N CYS A 131 -7.54 -9.33 -7.45
CA CYS A 131 -7.54 -10.76 -7.69
C CYS A 131 -8.91 -11.37 -7.38
N THR A 132 -9.15 -12.56 -7.93
CA THR A 132 -10.38 -13.31 -7.67
C THR A 132 -10.19 -14.80 -7.85
N LEU A 133 -11.16 -15.59 -7.42
CA LEU A 133 -11.22 -17.02 -7.65
C LEU A 133 -11.79 -17.31 -9.05
N ARG A 134 -11.06 -18.10 -9.83
CA ARG A 134 -11.51 -18.63 -11.13
C ARG A 134 -11.37 -20.15 -11.11
N GLY A 135 -12.50 -20.84 -10.97
CA GLY A 135 -12.51 -22.28 -10.73
C GLY A 135 -11.90 -22.59 -9.36
N SER A 136 -10.80 -23.33 -9.31
CA SER A 136 -10.09 -23.68 -8.07
C SER A 136 -8.86 -22.81 -7.77
N ASN A 137 -8.51 -21.87 -8.66
CA ASN A 137 -7.28 -21.08 -8.55
C ASN A 137 -7.60 -19.60 -8.38
N TYR A 138 -6.80 -18.89 -7.59
CA TYR A 138 -6.81 -17.43 -7.62
C TYR A 138 -6.09 -16.93 -8.87
N VAL A 139 -6.61 -15.85 -9.44
CA VAL A 139 -6.02 -15.18 -10.60
C VAL A 139 -6.02 -13.68 -10.40
N CYS A 140 -5.03 -13.00 -10.99
CA CYS A 140 -5.06 -11.55 -11.13
C CYS A 140 -6.20 -11.12 -12.05
N ALA A 141 -6.89 -10.04 -11.69
CA ALA A 141 -8.02 -9.49 -12.43
C ALA A 141 -7.62 -8.25 -13.26
N SER A 142 -8.46 -7.90 -14.22
CA SER A 142 -8.31 -6.70 -15.03
C SER A 142 -8.66 -5.44 -14.25
N SER A 143 -8.26 -4.27 -14.80
CA SER A 143 -8.74 -2.97 -14.35
C SER A 143 -10.22 -2.80 -14.75
N VAL A 144 -11.13 -3.05 -13.80
CA VAL A 144 -12.58 -2.87 -13.99
C VAL A 144 -13.05 -1.53 -13.44
N THR A 145 -14.05 -0.93 -14.07
CA THR A 145 -14.70 0.32 -13.63
C THR A 145 -16.04 0.02 -12.98
N SER A 146 -16.57 0.97 -12.22
CA SER A 146 -17.97 0.96 -11.80
C SER A 146 -18.93 0.95 -13.00
N ILE A 147 -20.07 0.28 -12.86
CA ILE A 147 -21.17 0.34 -13.86
C ILE A 147 -21.82 1.73 -13.85
N ASN A 148 -21.95 2.31 -12.67
CA ASN A 148 -22.68 3.55 -12.44
C ASN A 148 -21.73 4.76 -12.35
N ILE A 149 -22.29 5.95 -12.60
CA ILE A 149 -21.57 7.22 -12.47
C ILE A 149 -21.37 7.56 -10.99
N PHE A 150 -20.24 8.19 -10.67
CA PHE A 150 -19.87 8.60 -9.32
C PHE A 150 -20.52 9.94 -8.89
N PRO A 151 -20.82 10.10 -7.58
CA PRO A 151 -20.83 9.06 -6.54
C PRO A 151 -22.03 8.12 -6.71
N THR A 152 -21.78 6.80 -6.70
CA THR A 152 -22.85 5.80 -6.81
C THR A 152 -23.46 5.53 -5.44
N LYS A 153 -24.74 5.89 -5.27
CA LYS A 153 -25.50 5.61 -4.06
C LYS A 153 -25.87 4.13 -3.97
N CYS A 154 -25.91 3.58 -2.76
CA CYS A 154 -26.22 2.18 -2.51
C CYS A 154 -26.99 2.00 -1.19
N SER A 155 -27.72 0.89 -1.10
CA SER A 155 -28.31 0.38 0.14
C SER A 155 -27.59 -0.89 0.63
N SER A 156 -26.87 -1.57 -0.26
CA SER A 156 -26.08 -2.77 0.04
C SER A 156 -24.90 -2.94 -0.93
N ASP A 157 -23.97 -3.84 -0.60
CA ASP A 157 -22.84 -4.21 -1.48
C ASP A 157 -23.30 -4.77 -2.85
N ASP A 158 -24.54 -5.25 -2.95
CA ASP A 158 -25.12 -5.76 -4.20
C ASP A 158 -25.41 -4.65 -5.22
N ASP A 159 -25.50 -3.40 -4.78
CA ASP A 159 -25.67 -2.23 -5.65
C ASP A 159 -24.33 -1.74 -6.24
N CYS A 160 -23.22 -2.23 -5.68
CA CYS A 160 -21.87 -1.72 -5.92
C CYS A 160 -21.10 -2.62 -6.88
N LEU A 161 -21.54 -2.65 -8.13
CA LEU A 161 -21.03 -3.58 -9.14
C LEU A 161 -20.03 -2.93 -10.11
N SER A 162 -18.99 -3.67 -10.45
CA SER A 162 -18.11 -3.34 -11.58
C SER A 162 -18.70 -3.80 -12.91
N ILE A 163 -18.18 -3.27 -14.02
CA ILE A 163 -18.34 -3.93 -15.32
C ILE A 163 -17.79 -5.37 -15.25
N VAL A 164 -18.28 -6.24 -16.14
CA VAL A 164 -17.76 -7.61 -16.25
C VAL A 164 -16.31 -7.56 -16.74
N ASP A 165 -15.40 -8.19 -16.00
CA ASP A 165 -14.05 -8.45 -16.46
C ASP A 165 -14.11 -9.52 -17.54
N SER A 166 -13.97 -9.10 -18.80
CA SER A 166 -14.00 -9.99 -19.96
C SER A 166 -12.91 -11.07 -19.96
N ARG A 167 -11.81 -10.89 -19.21
CA ARG A 167 -10.71 -11.87 -19.14
C ARG A 167 -10.99 -12.99 -18.15
N VAL A 168 -11.74 -12.68 -17.10
CA VAL A 168 -12.08 -13.63 -16.03
C VAL A 168 -13.51 -14.16 -16.17
N GLY A 169 -14.39 -13.40 -16.82
CA GLY A 169 -15.81 -13.72 -17.01
C GLY A 169 -16.70 -13.37 -15.81
N SER A 170 -16.23 -12.48 -14.91
CA SER A 170 -16.91 -12.15 -13.65
C SER A 170 -16.99 -10.65 -13.43
N TYR A 171 -18.02 -10.19 -12.73
CA TYR A 171 -18.07 -8.85 -12.15
C TYR A 171 -17.60 -8.88 -10.70
N TYR A 172 -17.32 -7.70 -10.13
CA TYR A 172 -16.82 -7.52 -8.78
C TYR A 172 -17.78 -6.67 -7.97
N LYS A 173 -17.78 -6.86 -6.65
CA LYS A 173 -18.53 -6.04 -5.70
C LYS A 173 -17.55 -5.21 -4.90
N SER A 174 -17.82 -3.92 -4.76
CA SER A 174 -17.17 -3.06 -3.76
C SER A 174 -18.09 -2.91 -2.55
N SER A 175 -17.56 -2.45 -1.42
CA SER A 175 -18.38 -2.23 -0.23
C SER A 175 -19.25 -0.98 -0.38
N CYS A 176 -20.51 -1.10 0.02
CA CYS A 176 -21.41 0.01 0.28
C CYS A 176 -21.15 0.54 1.70
N ARG A 177 -20.71 1.79 1.82
CA ARG A 177 -20.42 2.41 3.13
C ARG A 177 -21.15 3.73 3.29
N CYS A 178 -21.61 4.01 4.51
CA CYS A 178 -22.27 5.27 4.81
C CYS A 178 -21.30 6.46 4.71
N THR A 179 -21.78 7.57 4.16
CA THR A 179 -21.11 8.87 4.22
C THR A 179 -21.02 9.37 5.65
N LEU A 180 -20.03 10.24 5.92
CA LEU A 180 -19.94 11.02 7.16
C LEU A 180 -20.49 12.43 6.91
N SER A 181 -21.77 12.51 6.50
CA SER A 181 -22.48 13.76 6.20
C SER A 181 -23.61 14.00 7.21
N GLU A 182 -24.23 15.19 7.16
CA GLU A 182 -25.38 15.53 8.02
C GLU A 182 -26.57 14.59 7.82
N ASN A 183 -26.77 14.17 6.57
CA ASN A 183 -27.79 13.22 6.15
C ASN A 183 -27.09 12.00 5.53
N PRO A 184 -26.66 11.01 6.33
CA PRO A 184 -25.87 9.89 5.84
C PRO A 184 -26.62 9.06 4.80
N TYR A 185 -25.92 8.67 3.74
CA TYR A 185 -26.40 7.71 2.74
C TYR A 185 -25.29 6.74 2.34
N GLY A 186 -25.64 5.58 1.77
CA GLY A 186 -24.64 4.62 1.31
C GLY A 186 -23.99 5.06 0.01
N VAL A 187 -22.66 4.93 -0.08
CA VAL A 187 -21.86 5.18 -1.29
C VAL A 187 -20.94 3.99 -1.56
N CYS A 188 -20.92 3.54 -2.81
CA CYS A 188 -20.04 2.46 -3.26
C CYS A 188 -18.57 2.87 -3.28
N GLY A 189 -17.70 1.94 -2.92
CA GLY A 189 -16.25 2.09 -3.08
C GLY A 189 -15.82 2.12 -4.56
N LEU A 190 -14.59 2.59 -4.79
CA LEU A 190 -13.98 2.65 -6.11
C LEU A 190 -13.36 1.30 -6.51
N PHE A 191 -13.40 0.99 -7.80
CA PHE A 191 -12.68 -0.10 -8.45
C PHE A 191 -11.37 0.39 -9.10
N PRO A 192 -10.42 -0.52 -9.36
CA PRO A 192 -9.11 -0.19 -9.95
C PRO A 192 -9.11 0.55 -11.29
N GLY A 193 -10.19 0.46 -12.06
CA GLY A 193 -10.37 1.16 -13.33
C GLY A 193 -10.92 2.57 -13.19
N ASP A 194 -11.45 2.94 -12.03
CA ASP A 194 -12.00 4.28 -11.83
C ASP A 194 -10.89 5.32 -11.74
N ALA A 195 -11.14 6.52 -12.28
CA ALA A 195 -10.10 7.51 -12.50
C ALA A 195 -9.26 7.85 -11.24
N PRO A 196 -9.84 8.03 -10.03
CA PRO A 196 -9.04 8.28 -8.83
C PRO A 196 -8.18 7.06 -8.44
N TYR A 197 -8.70 5.85 -8.61
CA TYR A 197 -7.97 4.62 -8.33
C TYR A 197 -6.81 4.42 -9.31
N GLN A 198 -7.01 4.71 -10.60
CA GLN A 198 -5.93 4.66 -11.59
C GLN A 198 -4.77 5.59 -11.22
N LYS A 199 -5.07 6.79 -10.69
CA LYS A 199 -4.04 7.71 -10.19
C LYS A 199 -3.34 7.19 -8.95
N PHE A 200 -4.07 6.53 -8.03
CA PHE A 200 -3.48 5.80 -6.91
C PHE A 200 -2.52 4.69 -7.39
N LEU A 201 -2.93 3.85 -8.34
CA LEU A 201 -2.09 2.78 -8.87
C LEU A 201 -0.83 3.33 -9.55
N ALA A 202 -0.96 4.44 -10.28
CA ALA A 202 0.17 5.12 -10.90
C ALA A 202 1.19 5.57 -9.85
N ILE A 203 0.74 6.29 -8.81
CA ILE A 203 1.65 6.81 -7.79
C ILE A 203 2.23 5.70 -6.90
N LEU A 204 1.45 4.64 -6.65
CA LEU A 204 1.91 3.43 -5.99
C LEU A 204 3.01 2.74 -6.82
N SER A 205 2.81 2.58 -8.12
CA SER A 205 3.81 2.00 -9.02
C SER A 205 5.11 2.78 -9.03
N LEU A 206 5.03 4.12 -9.05
CA LEU A 206 6.23 4.98 -8.96
C LEU A 206 6.99 4.76 -7.66
N TRP A 207 6.28 4.65 -6.53
CA TRP A 207 6.92 4.37 -5.26
C TRP A 207 7.56 2.98 -5.22
N MET A 208 6.82 1.94 -5.62
CA MET A 208 7.27 0.55 -5.60
C MET A 208 8.48 0.28 -6.49
N ASN A 209 8.63 1.02 -7.58
CA ASN A 209 9.76 0.92 -8.50
C ASN A 209 10.90 1.90 -8.19
N SER A 210 10.79 2.70 -7.13
CA SER A 210 11.83 3.67 -6.77
C SER A 210 12.99 3.00 -6.03
N GLU A 211 14.22 3.48 -6.25
CA GLU A 211 15.37 3.04 -5.45
C GLU A 211 15.25 3.46 -3.98
N ASN A 212 14.52 4.55 -3.72
CA ASN A 212 14.32 5.10 -2.38
C ASN A 212 13.59 4.14 -1.43
N ILE A 213 12.79 3.21 -1.95
CA ILE A 213 12.10 2.22 -1.14
C ILE A 213 13.04 1.30 -0.36
N THR A 214 14.27 1.11 -0.88
CA THR A 214 15.32 0.30 -0.24
C THR A 214 15.88 0.93 1.03
N LYS A 215 15.61 2.22 1.26
CA LYS A 215 15.98 2.94 2.49
C LYS A 215 15.08 2.57 3.67
N CYS A 216 13.96 1.89 3.40
CA CYS A 216 13.01 1.47 4.42
C CYS A 216 13.18 0.00 4.76
N ASN A 217 12.83 -0.36 6.00
CA ASN A 217 12.66 -1.76 6.37
C ASN A 217 11.60 -2.42 5.46
N SER A 218 11.81 -3.67 5.06
CA SER A 218 10.99 -4.35 4.04
C SER A 218 9.52 -4.51 4.43
N VAL A 219 9.18 -4.51 5.72
CA VAL A 219 7.78 -4.54 6.18
C VAL A 219 7.20 -3.15 6.48
N ARG A 220 7.99 -2.10 6.29
CA ARG A 220 7.63 -0.69 6.52
C ARG A 220 7.67 0.15 5.24
N GLY A 221 7.89 -0.46 4.08
CA GLY A 221 7.98 0.25 2.79
C GLY A 221 6.75 1.07 2.43
N LEU A 222 5.56 0.76 2.97
CA LEU A 222 4.33 1.54 2.79
C LEU A 222 3.95 2.37 4.04
N SER A 223 4.84 2.50 5.02
CA SER A 223 4.57 3.27 6.23
C SER A 223 4.61 4.78 5.93
N TYR A 224 3.82 5.54 6.68
CA TYR A 224 3.83 7.00 6.62
C TYR A 224 5.22 7.60 6.82
N PRO A 225 6.00 7.23 7.87
CA PRO A 225 7.34 7.79 8.05
C PRO A 225 8.28 7.49 6.87
N CYS A 226 8.23 6.27 6.32
CA CYS A 226 9.07 5.88 5.19
C CYS A 226 8.74 6.68 3.91
N ILE A 227 7.47 6.70 3.50
CA ILE A 227 7.05 7.39 2.27
C ILE A 227 7.30 8.89 2.39
N ASN A 228 6.95 9.52 3.52
CA ASN A 228 7.14 10.97 3.68
C ASN A 228 8.60 11.39 3.69
N THR A 229 9.49 10.52 4.16
CA THR A 229 10.92 10.83 4.23
C THR A 229 11.60 10.65 2.87
N TYR A 230 11.24 9.60 2.12
CA TYR A 230 12.02 9.19 0.96
C TYR A 230 11.31 9.32 -0.39
N PHE A 231 10.02 9.64 -0.41
CA PHE A 231 9.28 9.82 -1.66
C PHE A 231 8.96 11.28 -1.92
N SER A 232 9.54 11.83 -2.99
CA SER A 232 9.32 13.23 -3.40
C SER A 232 7.87 13.54 -3.74
N TYR A 233 7.06 12.52 -4.04
CA TYR A 233 5.64 12.66 -4.33
C TYR A 233 4.76 12.13 -3.19
N SER A 234 5.26 12.08 -1.96
CA SER A 234 4.54 11.58 -0.77
C SER A 234 3.17 12.22 -0.58
N GLU A 235 3.04 13.53 -0.79
CA GLU A 235 1.76 14.22 -0.68
C GLU A 235 0.73 13.73 -1.72
N VAL A 236 1.17 13.52 -2.98
CA VAL A 236 0.32 12.97 -4.04
C VAL A 236 -0.06 11.52 -3.73
N PHE A 237 0.89 10.74 -3.18
CA PHE A 237 0.66 9.37 -2.74
C PHE A 237 -0.44 9.31 -1.68
N TRP A 238 -0.30 10.10 -0.61
CA TRP A 238 -1.27 10.10 0.49
C TRP A 238 -2.62 10.68 0.07
N TYR A 239 -2.63 11.73 -0.75
CA TYR A 239 -3.86 12.25 -1.33
C TYR A 239 -4.70 11.16 -2.01
N TYR A 240 -4.12 10.45 -2.99
CA TYR A 240 -4.86 9.40 -3.70
C TYR A 240 -5.11 8.16 -2.85
N THR A 241 -4.24 7.85 -1.89
CA THR A 241 -4.49 6.79 -0.90
C THR A 241 -5.76 7.09 -0.09
N PHE A 242 -5.84 8.27 0.52
CA PHE A 242 -7.02 8.65 1.30
C PHE A 242 -8.26 8.83 0.43
N TYR A 243 -8.12 9.38 -0.78
CA TYR A 243 -9.23 9.50 -1.73
C TYR A 243 -9.86 8.13 -2.01
N VAL A 244 -9.04 7.12 -2.35
CA VAL A 244 -9.54 5.79 -2.75
C VAL A 244 -10.10 5.03 -1.56
N PHE A 245 -9.36 4.94 -0.45
CA PHE A 245 -9.75 4.07 0.66
C PHE A 245 -10.78 4.69 1.60
N ASN A 246 -10.95 6.02 1.57
CA ASN A 246 -11.99 6.73 2.32
C ASN A 246 -13.07 7.33 1.43
N TYR A 247 -13.17 6.91 0.16
CA TYR A 247 -14.05 7.53 -0.85
C TYR A 247 -15.47 7.80 -0.35
N SER A 248 -16.14 6.80 0.24
CA SER A 248 -17.50 6.97 0.78
C SER A 248 -17.54 7.95 1.95
N SER A 249 -16.54 7.92 2.83
CA SER A 249 -16.49 8.73 4.04
C SER A 249 -16.21 10.20 3.78
N ILE A 250 -15.58 10.56 2.65
CA ILE A 250 -15.24 11.94 2.28
C ILE A 250 -16.34 12.67 1.51
N GLN A 251 -17.46 12.00 1.20
CA GLN A 251 -18.57 12.63 0.48
C GLN A 251 -19.36 13.55 1.40
N GLU A 252 -19.60 14.79 0.93
CA GLU A 252 -20.49 15.76 1.58
C GLU A 252 -20.19 16.01 3.07
N ASN A 253 -18.91 15.98 3.47
CA ASN A 253 -18.52 16.27 4.85
C ASN A 253 -18.84 17.71 5.24
N GLN A 254 -19.48 17.87 6.40
CA GLN A 254 -19.53 19.15 7.10
C GLN A 254 -18.15 19.52 7.64
N GLU A 255 -17.91 20.81 7.90
CA GLU A 255 -16.59 21.32 8.28
C GLU A 255 -16.00 20.63 9.52
N CYS A 256 -16.81 20.41 10.56
CA CYS A 256 -16.36 19.71 11.76
C CYS A 256 -15.90 18.27 11.48
N VAL A 257 -16.49 17.58 10.52
CA VAL A 257 -16.10 16.22 10.10
C VAL A 257 -14.79 16.26 9.31
N LYS A 258 -14.60 17.30 8.49
CA LYS A 258 -13.32 17.52 7.80
C LYS A 258 -12.20 17.74 8.78
N GLU A 259 -12.39 18.60 9.77
CA GLU A 259 -11.36 18.96 10.74
C GLU A 259 -11.00 17.82 11.71
N THR A 260 -11.89 16.84 11.91
CA THR A 260 -11.72 15.81 12.96
C THR A 260 -11.59 14.37 12.42
N LEU A 261 -12.55 13.88 11.64
CA LEU A 261 -12.65 12.46 11.25
C LEU A 261 -12.00 12.16 9.91
N THR A 262 -11.96 13.15 9.02
CA THR A 262 -11.43 13.02 7.65
C THR A 262 -10.28 13.98 7.38
N ASN A 263 -9.67 14.50 8.45
CA ASN A 263 -8.65 15.56 8.41
C ASN A 263 -7.50 15.20 7.47
N ASP A 264 -6.99 13.97 7.53
CA ASP A 264 -5.90 13.53 6.67
C ASP A 264 -6.21 13.77 5.19
N PHE A 265 -7.40 13.40 4.71
CA PHE A 265 -7.78 13.62 3.31
C PHE A 265 -7.85 15.11 2.97
N TRP A 266 -8.57 15.90 3.77
CA TRP A 266 -8.82 17.31 3.49
C TRP A 266 -7.55 18.17 3.60
N TRP A 267 -6.65 17.83 4.52
CA TRP A 267 -5.31 18.41 4.59
C TRP A 267 -4.54 18.22 3.29
N TYR A 268 -4.53 17.00 2.73
CA TYR A 268 -3.88 16.76 1.44
C TYR A 268 -4.61 17.43 0.27
N GLU A 269 -5.95 17.48 0.28
CA GLU A 269 -6.74 18.20 -0.74
C GLU A 269 -6.36 19.68 -0.78
N GLU A 270 -6.23 20.35 0.36
CA GLU A 270 -5.78 21.75 0.44
C GLU A 270 -4.36 21.95 -0.11
N ILE A 271 -3.44 21.04 0.19
CA ILE A 271 -2.08 21.06 -0.37
C ILE A 271 -2.15 20.90 -1.90
N MET A 272 -2.94 19.96 -2.42
CA MET A 272 -3.09 19.75 -3.86
C MET A 272 -3.72 20.98 -4.54
N ALA A 273 -4.73 21.60 -3.93
CA ALA A 273 -5.39 22.79 -4.44
C ALA A 273 -4.46 24.01 -4.47
N SER A 274 -3.72 24.27 -3.38
CA SER A 274 -2.79 25.41 -3.28
C SER A 274 -1.64 25.34 -4.29
N ARG A 275 -1.25 24.13 -4.70
CA ARG A 275 -0.19 23.90 -5.71
C ARG A 275 -0.71 23.84 -7.14
N ASN A 276 -2.01 24.09 -7.36
CA ASN A 276 -2.67 24.01 -8.67
C ASN A 276 -2.52 22.62 -9.34
N ILE A 277 -2.40 21.58 -8.50
CA ILE A 277 -2.22 20.18 -8.91
C ILE A 277 -3.58 19.58 -9.36
N THR A 278 -4.70 20.23 -9.02
CA THR A 278 -6.08 19.77 -9.23
C THR A 278 -6.73 20.23 -10.54
N GLY A 279 -6.05 20.07 -11.69
CA GLY A 279 -6.79 20.13 -12.97
C GLY A 279 -5.99 20.24 -14.25
N ALA A 280 -4.83 20.91 -14.26
CA ALA A 280 -4.07 21.16 -15.51
C ALA A 280 -2.55 20.94 -15.39
N GLY A 281 -1.96 21.09 -14.19
CA GLY A 281 -0.51 21.03 -14.01
C GLY A 281 0.09 19.62 -13.96
N LEU A 282 -0.63 18.63 -13.42
CA LEU A 282 -0.17 17.23 -13.43
C LEU A 282 -0.39 16.51 -14.76
N GLY A 283 -1.19 17.10 -15.65
CA GLY A 283 -1.38 16.61 -17.00
C GLY A 283 -0.13 16.75 -17.89
N TYR A 284 0.94 17.37 -17.39
CA TYR A 284 2.23 17.36 -18.08
C TYR A 284 3.34 16.67 -17.31
N GLN A 285 3.43 16.76 -15.98
CA GLN A 285 4.53 16.09 -15.26
C GLN A 285 4.20 14.66 -14.81
N VAL A 286 3.00 14.41 -14.30
CA VAL A 286 2.56 13.03 -14.02
C VAL A 286 2.13 12.34 -15.30
N LEU A 287 1.59 13.05 -16.28
CA LEU A 287 1.38 12.51 -17.64
C LEU A 287 2.70 12.28 -18.39
N ALA A 288 3.76 13.10 -18.24
CA ALA A 288 5.07 12.77 -18.82
C ALA A 288 5.72 11.55 -18.15
N VAL A 289 5.59 11.42 -16.83
CA VAL A 289 6.04 10.23 -16.09
C VAL A 289 5.17 9.00 -16.42
N LEU A 290 3.86 9.16 -16.59
CA LEU A 290 2.94 8.10 -17.06
C LEU A 290 3.17 7.72 -18.54
N TYR A 291 3.46 8.67 -19.43
CA TYR A 291 3.81 8.40 -20.83
C TYR A 291 5.14 7.64 -20.94
N LEU A 292 6.10 7.92 -20.07
CA LEU A 292 7.37 7.19 -20.02
C LEU A 292 7.23 5.76 -19.48
N VAL A 293 6.26 5.49 -18.60
CA VAL A 293 5.99 4.15 -18.04
C VAL A 293 5.08 3.31 -18.96
N ILE A 294 4.35 3.91 -19.91
CA ILE A 294 3.53 3.18 -20.89
C ILE A 294 4.33 2.80 -22.17
N ILE A 295 5.52 3.36 -22.38
CA ILE A 295 6.37 3.12 -23.57
C ILE A 295 7.52 2.12 -23.30
N LEU A 296 7.63 1.55 -22.09
CA LEU A 296 8.56 0.47 -21.72
C LEU A 296 7.79 -0.78 -21.26
#